data_AF-N6W9B6-F1
#
_entry.id   AF-N6W9B6-F1
#
_cell.length_a   1.000
_cell.length_b   1.000
_cell.length_c   1.000
_cell.angle_alpha   90.00
_cell.angle_beta   90.00
_cell.angle_gamma   90.00
#
_symmetry.space_group_name_H-M   'P 1'
#
loop_
_entity.id
_entity.type
_entity.pdbx_description
1 polymer ?
#
loop_
_entity_poly.entity_id
_entity_poly.type
_entity_poly.pdbx_seq_one_letter_code
_entity_poly.pdbx_strand_id
1 'polypeptide(L)' 'MTDYRECIADHQLRHALARAGAVVIEGPKALGKTETTLQCARSVVEVDTDPNVAQLEGIAPQLILDGETPRLMR' A
#
# COMPACT_ATOMS: atom_id res chain seq x y z
N MET A 1 6.49 -18.83 7.82
CA MET A 1 5.20 -18.22 7.46
C MET A 1 4.49 -17.94 8.77
N THR A 2 4.52 -16.70 9.22
CA THR A 2 3.85 -16.28 10.45
C THR A 2 2.36 -16.54 10.27
N ASP A 3 1.73 -17.19 11.25
CA ASP A 3 0.30 -17.47 11.23
C ASP A 3 -0.45 -16.14 11.41
N TYR A 4 -0.61 -15.40 10.31
CA TYR A 4 -1.28 -14.10 10.31
C TYR A 4 -2.76 -14.34 10.60
N ARG A 5 -3.24 -13.71 11.67
CA ARG A 5 -4.65 -13.80 12.06
C ARG A 5 -5.36 -12.54 11.60
N GLU A 6 -6.30 -12.72 10.68
CA GLU A 6 -7.09 -11.64 10.12
C GLU A 6 -7.76 -10.81 11.23
N CYS A 7 -7.65 -9.50 11.10
CA CYS A 7 -8.15 -8.52 12.05
C CYS A 7 -9.24 -7.65 11.41
N ILE A 8 -9.99 -6.92 12.26
CA ILE A 8 -11.08 -6.06 11.81
C ILE A 8 -10.58 -4.97 10.84
N ALA A 9 -9.34 -4.52 11.01
CA ALA A 9 -8.75 -3.49 10.16
C ALA A 9 -8.56 -3.95 8.70
N ASP A 10 -8.31 -5.24 8.46
CA ASP A 10 -8.17 -5.78 7.10
C ASP A 10 -9.49 -5.61 6.33
N HIS A 11 -10.61 -5.96 6.98
CA HIS A 11 -11.92 -5.78 6.40
C HIS A 11 -12.25 -4.31 6.15
N GLN A 12 -11.96 -3.44 7.11
CA GLN A 12 -12.16 -1.99 6.97
C GLN A 12 -11.36 -1.42 5.81
N LEU A 13 -10.10 -1.85 5.65
CA LEU A 13 -9.23 -1.41 4.56
C LEU A 13 -9.73 -1.89 3.21
N ARG A 14 -10.09 -3.17 3.06
CA ARG A 14 -10.67 -3.69 1.81
C ARG A 14 -11.97 -2.98 1.44
N HIS A 15 -12.85 -2.74 2.41
CA HIS A 15 -14.09 -1.99 2.18
C HIS A 15 -13.81 -0.54 1.77
N ALA A 16 -12.82 0.11 2.39
CA ALA A 16 -12.42 1.47 2.03
C ALA A 16 -11.82 1.54 0.61
N LEU A 17 -11.00 0.56 0.22
CA LEU A 17 -10.43 0.44 -1.14
C LEU A 17 -11.48 0.11 -2.20
N ALA A 18 -12.55 -0.61 -1.84
CA ALA A 18 -13.63 -0.91 -2.77
C ALA A 18 -14.47 0.34 -3.15
N ARG A 19 -14.53 1.33 -2.25
CA ARG A 19 -15.30 2.58 -2.46
C ARG A 19 -14.45 3.78 -2.89
N ALA A 20 -13.14 3.76 -2.61
CA ALA A 20 -12.24 4.89 -2.84
C ALA A 20 -11.08 4.47 -3.74
N GLY A 21 -10.62 5.38 -4.61
CA GLY A 21 -9.47 5.12 -5.48
C GLY A 21 -8.14 4.97 -4.74
N ALA A 22 -8.05 5.48 -3.51
CA ALA A 22 -6.90 5.35 -2.63
C ALA A 22 -7.31 5.50 -1.15
N VAL A 23 -6.52 4.93 -0.24
CA VAL A 23 -6.74 5.00 1.21
C VAL A 23 -5.42 5.37 1.89
N VAL A 24 -5.45 6.37 2.77
CA VAL A 24 -4.32 6.75 3.63
C VAL A 24 -4.50 6.08 5.00
N ILE A 25 -3.43 5.49 5.54
CA ILE A 25 -3.45 4.79 6.83
C ILE A 25 -2.51 5.48 7.82
N GLU A 26 -3.09 6.13 8.83
CA GLU A 26 -2.37 6.94 9.82
C GLU A 26 -2.31 6.29 11.21
N GLY A 27 -1.33 6.71 12.02
CA GLY A 27 -1.17 6.26 13.42
C GLY A 27 0.28 6.21 13.91
N PRO A 28 0.51 5.85 15.19
CA PRO A 28 1.85 5.65 15.74
C PRO A 28 2.67 4.54 15.02
N LYS A 29 4.00 4.61 15.15
CA LYS A 29 4.90 3.56 14.67
C LYS A 29 4.66 2.25 15.44
N ALA A 30 4.96 1.13 14.79
CA ALA A 30 4.88 -0.24 15.36
C ALA A 30 3.47 -0.71 15.80
N LEU A 31 2.40 -0.14 15.22
CA LEU A 31 1.02 -0.58 15.46
C LEU A 31 0.46 -1.53 14.38
N GLY A 32 1.31 -2.14 13.55
CA GLY A 32 0.86 -3.11 12.54
C GLY A 32 0.23 -2.50 11.29
N LYS A 33 0.26 -1.17 11.10
CA LYS A 33 -0.28 -0.51 9.90
C LYS A 33 0.31 -1.07 8.61
N THR A 34 1.64 -1.15 8.55
CA THR A 34 2.36 -1.71 7.39
C THR A 34 1.98 -3.16 7.16
N GLU A 35 1.82 -3.95 8.22
CA GLU A 35 1.42 -5.36 8.12
C GLU A 35 -0.01 -5.46 7.54
N THR A 36 -0.99 -4.75 8.10
CA THR A 36 -2.37 -4.69 7.58
C THR A 36 -2.41 -4.25 6.12
N THR A 37 -1.63 -3.24 5.71
CA THR A 37 -1.59 -2.83 4.30
C THR A 37 -1.01 -3.92 3.41
N LEU A 38 0.06 -4.60 3.85
CA LEU A 38 0.68 -5.70 3.12
C LEU A 38 -0.30 -6.86 2.90
N GLN A 39 -1.11 -7.20 3.91
CA GLN A 39 -2.12 -8.28 3.80
C GLN A 39 -3.26 -7.93 2.83
N CYS A 40 -3.48 -6.66 2.54
CA CYS A 40 -4.48 -6.21 1.58
C CYS A 40 -3.91 -5.90 0.19
N ALA A 41 -2.61 -5.63 0.09
CA ALA A 41 -1.95 -5.25 -1.16
C ALA A 41 -1.73 -6.45 -2.09
N ARG A 42 -1.76 -6.20 -3.40
CA ARG A 42 -1.36 -7.16 -4.44
C ARG A 42 -0.02 -6.80 -5.08
N SER A 43 0.40 -5.56 -4.96
CA SER A 43 1.76 -5.14 -5.28
C SER A 43 2.24 -4.04 -4.35
N VAL A 44 3.56 -3.81 -4.34
CA VAL A 44 4.23 -2.81 -3.50
C VAL A 44 5.07 -1.92 -4.39
N VAL A 45 5.03 -0.62 -4.11
CA VAL A 45 5.85 0.42 -4.72
C VAL A 45 6.64 1.09 -3.59
N GLU A 46 7.97 1.01 -3.66
CA GLU A 46 8.87 1.63 -2.69
C GLU A 46 9.22 3.06 -3.15
N VAL A 47 8.28 3.99 -2.93
CA VAL A 47 8.39 5.41 -3.29
C VAL A 47 9.55 6.09 -2.57
N ASP A 48 9.80 5.73 -1.31
CA ASP A 48 10.82 6.39 -0.49
C ASP A 48 12.25 5.87 -0.77
N THR A 49 12.39 4.68 -1.36
CA THR A 49 13.71 4.02 -1.47
C THR A 49 14.12 3.60 -2.88
N ASP A 50 13.19 3.49 -3.83
CA ASP A 50 13.55 3.18 -5.23
C ASP A 50 14.01 4.47 -5.95
N PRO A 51 15.30 4.57 -6.32
CA PRO A 51 15.82 5.74 -7.02
C PRO A 51 15.16 5.98 -8.38
N ASN A 52 14.57 4.94 -9.00
CA ASN A 52 13.83 5.10 -10.25
C ASN A 52 12.51 5.83 -10.05
N VAL A 53 11.86 5.72 -8.87
CA VAL A 53 10.58 6.39 -8.61
C VAL A 53 10.76 7.91 -8.69
N ALA A 54 11.76 8.47 -8.00
CA ALA A 54 12.05 9.90 -8.05
C ALA A 54 12.30 10.41 -9.49
N GLN A 55 12.96 9.61 -10.33
CA GLN A 55 13.17 9.95 -11.73
C GLN A 55 11.86 9.87 -12.55
N LEU A 56 11.07 8.81 -12.34
CA LEU A 56 9.81 8.58 -13.03
C LEU A 56 8.74 9.60 -12.65
N GLU A 57 8.74 10.13 -11.42
CA GLU A 57 7.80 11.16 -10.98
C GLU A 57 7.84 12.40 -11.87
N GLY A 58 9.05 12.83 -12.26
CA GLY A 58 9.25 14.01 -13.10
C GLY A 58 9.03 13.77 -14.60
N ILE A 59 9.08 12.52 -15.05
CA ILE A 59 9.06 12.16 -16.48
C ILE A 59 7.74 11.51 -16.89
N ALA A 60 7.31 10.49 -16.16
CA ALA A 60 6.17 9.64 -16.48
C ALA A 60 5.56 9.02 -15.21
N PRO A 61 4.86 9.82 -14.37
CA PRO A 61 4.36 9.37 -13.07
C PRO A 61 3.34 8.23 -13.15
N GLN A 62 2.72 8.03 -14.32
CA GLN A 62 1.80 6.91 -14.56
C GLN A 62 2.48 5.54 -14.43
N LEU A 63 3.78 5.45 -14.77
CA LEU A 63 4.56 4.21 -14.68
C LEU A 63 4.78 3.76 -13.23
N ILE A 64 4.75 4.70 -12.27
CA ILE A 64 4.82 4.38 -10.83
C ILE A 64 3.55 3.63 -10.38
N LEU A 65 2.44 3.84 -11.08
CA LEU A 65 1.15 3.23 -10.77
C LEU A 65 0.93 1.88 -11.46
N ASP A 66 1.90 1.40 -12.25
CA ASP A 66 1.82 0.08 -12.87
C ASP A 66 1.86 -1.04 -11.81
N GLY A 67 1.17 -2.16 -12.11
CA GLY A 67 1.09 -3.32 -11.24
C GLY A 67 -0.34 -3.66 -10.78
N GLU A 68 -0.47 -4.69 -9.96
CA GLU A 68 -1.77 -5.20 -9.52
C GLU A 68 -2.43 -4.31 -8.44
N THR A 69 -3.72 -4.00 -8.59
CA THR A 69 -4.48 -3.29 -7.57
C THR A 69 -5.00 -4.23 -6.48
N PRO A 70 -4.99 -3.83 -5.20
CA PRO A 70 -4.51 -2.55 -4.67
C PRO A 70 -2.99 -2.53 -4.41
N ARG A 71 -2.38 -1.36 -4.57
CA ARG A 71 -0.93 -1.10 -4.41
C ARG A 71 -0.64 -0.53 -3.02
N LEU A 72 0.36 -1.06 -2.32
CA LEU A 72 0.98 -0.39 -1.18
C LEU A 72 2.05 0.58 -1.70
N MET A 73 1.98 1.84 -1.30
CA MET A 73 3.03 2.85 -1.55
C MET A 73 3.76 3.11 -0.23
N ARG A 74 5.07 2.90 -0.17
CA ARG A 74 5.88 3.04 1.04
C ARG A 74 7.33 3.46 0.79
#